data_AF-A0A449BBU6-F1
#
_entry.id   AF-A0A449BBU6-F1
#
_cell.length_a   1.000
_cell.length_b   1.000
_cell.length_c   1.000
_cell.angle_alpha   90.00
_cell.angle_beta   90.00
_cell.angle_gamma   90.00
#
_symmetry.space_group_name_H-M   'P 1'
#
loop_
_entity.id
_entity.type
_entity.pdbx_description
1 polymer ?
#
loop_
_entity_poly.entity_id
_entity_poly.type
_entity_poly.pdbx_seq_one_letter_code
_entity_poly.pdbx_strand_id
1 'polypeptide(L)'
;MAKKIIINEVERIFALSFGYGKHLLKKDVYEERFGIITALNLIGEKTIRTINKTSIGTTNKSAREQMPKQSGINDFGFDINSDLIGSISAKSENESIIEGIITGGESFSCSANVNQDNITDFLMKIYNAYTSDNYKANFSWVDKIQPVKSNGANEKLNLKMIESINLSEEKFWMAVPEVIDWENVKGFKISNDRNIHDDILINKVMESFKRPLDNISQLRSKTIDVISSLNEESIIRWKAIDCIYGEIDLDDKSYCISNGKWFEIDSDYVSEINREYLSTPISEVNFIDNPGLNEDKYNEKLVNENSGFLLMDKELIVYGGGHSSIELCDIITIDNKLIHIKKYGGSSVLGHLFNQAVVSTRLIKSDKKFVIKANEKINNHNYEINLQKEYEIIIAIISDDENEIPHIPFFAKIAFMHAYKTLLTMSVDVKIKRVKNVRIESNV
;
A
#
# COMPACT_ATOMS: atom_id res chain seq x y z
N MET A 1 -32.63 13.79 -5.23
CA MET A 1 -33.52 14.46 -4.24
C MET A 1 -32.71 14.79 -3.01
N ALA A 2 -32.98 15.89 -2.31
CA ALA A 2 -32.37 16.19 -1.02
C ALA A 2 -33.46 16.28 0.04
N LYS A 3 -33.25 15.65 1.21
CA LYS A 3 -34.17 15.69 2.34
C LYS A 3 -33.45 16.28 3.54
N LYS A 4 -34.03 17.32 4.13
CA LYS A 4 -33.56 17.92 5.38
C LYS A 4 -34.24 17.25 6.56
N ILE A 5 -33.48 16.93 7.59
CA ILE A 5 -33.95 16.36 8.85
C ILE A 5 -33.22 17.07 9.99
N ILE A 6 -33.95 17.45 11.03
CA ILE A 6 -33.36 18.01 12.24
C ILE A 6 -33.10 16.85 13.20
N ILE A 7 -31.85 16.64 13.59
CA ILE A 7 -31.44 15.59 14.53
C ILE A 7 -30.59 16.24 15.61
N ASN A 8 -31.01 16.13 16.87
CA ASN A 8 -30.35 16.76 18.02
C ASN A 8 -30.09 18.27 17.79
N GLU A 9 -31.11 19.00 17.34
CA GLU A 9 -31.04 20.44 17.00
C GLU A 9 -30.08 20.81 15.85
N VAL A 10 -29.50 19.82 15.16
CA VAL A 10 -28.64 20.03 14.00
C VAL A 10 -29.38 19.65 12.72
N GLU A 11 -29.42 20.57 11.75
CA GLU A 11 -29.93 20.26 10.41
C GLU A 11 -28.95 19.33 9.67
N ARG A 12 -29.44 18.17 9.26
CA ARG A 12 -28.74 17.20 8.42
C ARG A 12 -29.42 17.13 7.05
N ILE A 13 -28.60 17.06 6.00
CA ILE A 13 -29.08 16.99 4.61
C ILE A 13 -28.70 15.61 4.04
N PHE A 14 -29.72 14.83 3.68
CA PHE A 14 -29.54 13.55 2.99
C PHE A 14 -29.73 13.75 1.49
N ALA A 15 -28.70 13.42 0.71
CA ALA A 15 -28.80 13.33 -0.74
C ALA A 15 -29.28 11.93 -1.13
N LEU A 16 -30.52 11.84 -1.61
CA LEU A 16 -31.13 10.63 -2.16
C LEU A 16 -30.84 10.57 -3.66
N SER A 17 -29.89 9.72 -4.03
CA SER A 17 -29.51 9.46 -5.42
C SER A 17 -30.11 8.14 -5.91
N PHE A 18 -30.62 8.15 -7.14
CA PHE A 18 -31.06 6.94 -7.85
C PHE A 18 -30.17 6.73 -9.08
N GLY A 19 -29.78 5.49 -9.35
CA GLY A 19 -28.88 5.14 -10.45
C GLY A 19 -27.58 5.95 -10.42
N TYR A 20 -27.28 6.63 -11.53
CA TYR A 20 -26.06 7.44 -11.69
C TYR A 20 -26.10 8.80 -10.99
N GLY A 21 -27.16 9.14 -10.25
CA GLY A 21 -27.33 10.45 -9.62
C GLY A 21 -26.22 10.85 -8.64
N LYS A 22 -25.48 9.89 -8.07
CA LYS A 22 -24.35 10.17 -7.17
C LYS A 22 -23.24 10.97 -7.86
N HIS A 23 -23.04 10.79 -9.17
CA HIS A 23 -21.98 11.47 -9.92
C HIS A 23 -22.25 12.97 -10.12
N LEU A 24 -23.48 13.42 -9.84
CA LEU A 24 -23.85 14.83 -9.88
C LEU A 24 -23.50 15.57 -8.58
N LEU A 25 -23.18 14.83 -7.50
CA LEU A 25 -22.75 15.44 -6.26
C LEU A 25 -21.34 16.00 -6.42
N LYS A 26 -21.12 17.21 -5.91
CA LYS A 26 -19.78 17.79 -5.84
C LYS A 26 -18.93 16.89 -4.94
N LYS A 27 -17.73 16.51 -5.40
CA LYS A 27 -16.75 15.81 -4.54
C LYS A 27 -16.45 16.67 -3.30
N ASP A 28 -16.08 16.03 -2.20
CA ASP A 28 -15.64 16.68 -0.95
C ASP A 28 -16.73 17.47 -0.20
N VAL A 29 -18.03 17.25 -0.47
CA VAL A 29 -19.15 17.90 0.25
C VAL A 29 -20.03 16.93 1.05
N TYR A 30 -19.65 15.65 1.09
CA TYR A 30 -20.37 14.58 1.76
C TYR A 30 -19.47 13.84 2.73
N GLU A 31 -20.08 13.18 3.72
CA GLU A 31 -19.37 12.35 4.69
C GLU A 31 -18.85 11.07 4.03
N GLU A 32 -17.56 11.01 3.74
CA GLU A 32 -16.96 9.92 2.94
C GLU A 32 -17.09 8.52 3.56
N ARG A 33 -17.18 8.46 4.89
CA ARG A 33 -17.33 7.17 5.62
C ARG A 33 -18.79 6.79 5.85
N PHE A 34 -19.75 7.60 5.42
CA PHE A 34 -21.17 7.40 5.73
C PHE A 34 -21.65 6.01 5.33
N GLY A 35 -21.43 5.61 4.07
CA GLY A 35 -21.89 4.31 3.58
C GLY A 35 -21.22 3.13 4.29
N ILE A 36 -19.89 3.15 4.43
CA ILE A 36 -19.11 2.08 5.06
C ILE A 36 -19.54 1.89 6.52
N ILE A 37 -19.54 2.94 7.33
CA ILE A 37 -19.88 2.83 8.76
C ILE A 37 -21.34 2.40 8.95
N THR A 38 -22.26 2.96 8.16
CA THR A 38 -23.67 2.54 8.20
C THR A 38 -23.81 1.07 7.89
N ALA A 39 -23.14 0.56 6.84
CA ALA A 39 -23.22 -0.84 6.47
C ALA A 39 -22.62 -1.76 7.54
N LEU A 40 -21.44 -1.43 8.07
CA LEU A 40 -20.76 -2.22 9.10
C LEU A 40 -21.56 -2.31 10.41
N ASN A 41 -22.35 -1.28 10.74
CA ASN A 41 -23.26 -1.30 11.90
C ASN A 41 -24.54 -2.14 11.69
N LEU A 42 -24.85 -2.53 10.44
CA LEU A 42 -26.09 -3.24 10.09
C LEU A 42 -25.84 -4.71 9.68
N ILE A 43 -24.59 -5.13 9.56
CA ILE A 43 -24.21 -6.47 9.08
C ILE A 43 -23.52 -7.27 10.18
N GLY A 44 -23.59 -8.60 10.07
CA GLY A 44 -22.80 -9.49 10.91
C GLY A 44 -21.43 -9.77 10.34
N GLU A 45 -20.53 -10.28 11.19
CA GLU A 45 -19.14 -10.60 10.83
C GLU A 45 -19.06 -11.57 9.64
N LYS A 46 -20.03 -12.47 9.47
CA LYS A 46 -20.01 -13.55 8.48
C LYS A 46 -21.07 -13.40 7.38
N THR A 47 -21.59 -12.19 7.14
CA THR A 47 -22.65 -11.96 6.14
C THR A 47 -22.15 -11.31 4.84
N ILE A 48 -20.83 -11.07 4.75
CA ILE A 48 -20.18 -10.36 3.65
C ILE A 48 -20.23 -11.20 2.37
N ARG A 49 -20.53 -10.57 1.24
CA ARG A 49 -20.55 -11.20 -0.09
C ARG A 49 -19.50 -10.64 -1.02
N THR A 50 -19.32 -9.32 -1.01
CA THR A 50 -18.40 -8.64 -1.91
C THR A 50 -17.64 -7.57 -1.16
N ILE A 51 -16.35 -7.44 -1.46
CA ILE A 51 -15.55 -6.31 -1.02
C ILE A 51 -14.86 -5.68 -2.22
N ASN A 52 -14.74 -4.36 -2.20
CA ASN A 52 -13.74 -3.63 -2.96
C ASN A 52 -12.70 -3.14 -1.96
N LYS A 53 -11.45 -3.51 -2.16
CA LYS A 53 -10.33 -3.10 -1.31
C LYS A 53 -9.17 -2.56 -2.13
N THR A 54 -8.38 -1.71 -1.50
CA THR A 54 -7.11 -1.23 -2.03
C THR A 54 -6.04 -1.48 -1.00
N SER A 55 -5.11 -2.39 -1.30
CA SER A 55 -3.89 -2.56 -0.51
C SER A 55 -3.01 -1.34 -0.71
N ILE A 56 -2.57 -0.74 0.39
CA ILE A 56 -1.66 0.40 0.44
C ILE A 56 -0.34 -0.05 1.06
N GLY A 57 0.78 0.48 0.55
CA GLY A 57 2.11 0.21 1.08
C GLY A 57 3.10 -0.20 0.02
N THR A 58 3.69 -1.39 0.15
CA THR A 58 4.80 -1.83 -0.72
C THR A 58 4.34 -2.15 -2.15
N THR A 59 3.15 -2.73 -2.28
CA THR A 59 2.53 -3.01 -3.57
C THR A 59 1.09 -2.58 -3.52
N ASN A 60 0.76 -1.52 -4.25
CA ASN A 60 -0.64 -1.11 -4.36
C ASN A 60 -1.40 -2.10 -5.22
N LYS A 61 -2.51 -2.59 -4.69
CA LYS A 61 -3.37 -3.54 -5.39
C LYS A 61 -4.83 -3.16 -5.14
N SER A 62 -5.54 -2.85 -6.21
CA SER A 62 -6.99 -2.73 -6.18
C SER A 62 -7.62 -4.07 -6.50
N ALA A 63 -8.53 -4.53 -5.65
CA ALA A 63 -9.21 -5.81 -5.81
C ALA A 63 -10.72 -5.66 -5.60
N ARG A 64 -11.48 -6.32 -6.47
CA ARG A 64 -12.90 -6.60 -6.26
C ARG A 64 -13.04 -8.10 -6.09
N GLU A 65 -13.47 -8.51 -4.91
CA GLU A 65 -13.58 -9.92 -4.55
C GLU A 65 -15.02 -10.27 -4.21
N GLN A 66 -15.47 -11.42 -4.67
CA GLN A 66 -16.79 -11.94 -4.40
C GLN A 66 -16.68 -13.36 -3.86
N MET A 67 -17.34 -13.62 -2.74
CA MET A 67 -17.46 -14.97 -2.19
C MET A 67 -18.69 -15.68 -2.77
N PRO A 68 -18.61 -16.99 -3.05
CA PRO A 68 -19.74 -17.78 -3.52
C PRO A 68 -20.83 -17.93 -2.45
N LYS A 69 -20.46 -17.79 -1.17
CA LYS A 69 -21.36 -17.81 -0.01
C LYS A 69 -21.07 -16.60 0.89
N GLN A 70 -21.93 -16.39 1.88
CA GLN A 70 -21.66 -15.41 2.92
C GLN A 70 -20.44 -15.82 3.73
N SER A 71 -19.55 -14.86 3.97
CA SER A 71 -18.20 -15.09 4.50
C SER A 71 -17.78 -13.99 5.46
N GLY A 72 -16.72 -14.27 6.22
CA GLY A 72 -16.06 -13.28 7.08
C GLY A 72 -15.02 -12.47 6.33
N ILE A 73 -14.58 -11.35 6.92
CA ILE A 73 -13.59 -10.46 6.28
C ILE A 73 -12.26 -11.17 5.98
N ASN A 74 -11.84 -12.09 6.86
CA ASN A 74 -10.60 -12.86 6.71
C ASN A 74 -10.62 -13.80 5.49
N ASP A 75 -11.81 -14.26 5.06
CA ASP A 75 -11.95 -15.15 3.91
C ASP A 75 -11.60 -14.43 2.59
N PHE A 76 -11.65 -13.09 2.58
CA PHE A 76 -11.23 -12.24 1.47
C PHE A 76 -9.73 -11.89 1.52
N GLY A 77 -8.95 -12.55 2.40
CA GLY A 77 -7.54 -12.24 2.62
C GLY A 77 -7.30 -10.75 2.90
N PHE A 78 -8.22 -10.11 3.63
CA PHE A 78 -8.12 -8.69 3.96
C PHE A 78 -7.04 -8.49 5.02
N ASP A 79 -6.02 -7.68 4.71
CA ASP A 79 -4.98 -7.32 5.66
C ASP A 79 -5.42 -6.08 6.47
N ILE A 80 -5.74 -6.29 7.74
CA ILE A 80 -6.14 -5.22 8.67
C ILE A 80 -5.08 -4.13 8.88
N ASN A 81 -3.84 -4.36 8.44
CA ASN A 81 -2.72 -3.44 8.61
C ASN A 81 -2.53 -2.53 7.39
N SER A 82 -2.94 -2.99 6.20
CA SER A 82 -2.56 -2.36 4.94
C SER A 82 -3.68 -2.30 3.91
N ASP A 83 -4.87 -2.85 4.15
CA ASP A 83 -5.98 -2.77 3.21
C ASP A 83 -6.97 -1.65 3.59
N LEU A 84 -7.32 -0.81 2.61
CA LEU A 84 -8.43 0.15 2.69
C LEU A 84 -9.70 -0.47 2.11
N ILE A 85 -10.83 -0.36 2.83
CA ILE A 85 -12.13 -0.69 2.24
C ILE A 85 -12.57 0.46 1.33
N GLY A 86 -12.79 0.16 0.05
CA GLY A 86 -13.52 1.06 -0.86
C GLY A 86 -15.03 0.86 -0.75
N SER A 87 -15.50 -0.39 -0.69
CA SER A 87 -16.90 -0.70 -0.40
C SER A 87 -17.10 -2.13 0.08
N ILE A 88 -18.20 -2.36 0.80
CA ILE A 88 -18.63 -3.67 1.27
C ILE A 88 -20.08 -3.93 0.88
N SER A 89 -20.39 -5.11 0.36
CA SER A 89 -21.75 -5.58 0.13
C SER A 89 -22.01 -6.83 0.98
N ALA A 90 -23.08 -6.79 1.77
CA ALA A 90 -23.38 -7.83 2.76
C ALA A 90 -24.90 -7.95 2.97
N LYS A 91 -25.34 -9.09 3.51
CA LYS A 91 -26.74 -9.21 3.97
C LYS A 91 -26.90 -8.47 5.30
N SER A 92 -27.90 -7.60 5.38
CA SER A 92 -28.32 -6.96 6.62
C SER A 92 -28.76 -8.03 7.63
N GLU A 93 -28.33 -7.90 8.88
CA GLU A 93 -28.86 -8.68 10.01
C GLU A 93 -29.99 -7.95 10.74
N ASN A 94 -30.18 -6.67 10.45
CA ASN A 94 -31.24 -5.87 11.05
C ASN A 94 -32.43 -5.72 10.09
N GLU A 95 -33.20 -6.80 9.95
CA GLU A 95 -34.39 -6.86 9.08
C GLU A 95 -35.46 -5.83 9.48
N SER A 96 -35.46 -5.34 10.73
CA SER A 96 -36.38 -4.28 11.19
C SER A 96 -36.09 -2.89 10.61
N ILE A 97 -34.88 -2.69 10.07
CA ILE A 97 -34.43 -1.47 9.40
C ILE A 97 -34.42 -1.69 7.89
N ILE A 98 -33.67 -2.70 7.44
CA ILE A 98 -33.50 -3.04 6.02
C ILE A 98 -33.41 -4.56 5.86
N GLU A 99 -34.16 -5.08 4.89
CA GLU A 99 -34.06 -6.46 4.42
C GLU A 99 -33.15 -6.57 3.19
N GLY A 100 -32.44 -7.69 3.09
CA GLY A 100 -31.66 -8.04 1.90
C GLY A 100 -30.21 -7.53 1.90
N ILE A 101 -29.67 -7.34 0.69
CA ILE A 101 -28.27 -6.92 0.50
C ILE A 101 -28.18 -5.41 0.59
N ILE A 102 -27.25 -4.94 1.41
CA ILE A 102 -26.85 -3.55 1.51
C ILE A 102 -25.41 -3.40 1.01
N THR A 103 -25.11 -2.21 0.49
CA THR A 103 -23.76 -1.85 0.06
C THR A 103 -23.34 -0.54 0.72
N GLY A 104 -22.23 -0.57 1.44
CA GLY A 104 -21.59 0.61 2.03
C GLY A 104 -20.31 0.97 1.30
N GLY A 105 -20.20 2.20 0.81
CA GLY A 105 -18.98 2.82 0.31
C GLY A 105 -18.93 4.27 0.79
N GLU A 106 -18.65 5.21 -0.11
CA GLU A 106 -18.93 6.64 0.16
C GLU A 106 -20.43 6.89 0.39
N SER A 107 -21.27 6.23 -0.40
CA SER A 107 -22.72 6.22 -0.25
C SER A 107 -23.20 4.93 0.41
N PHE A 108 -24.31 5.02 1.13
CA PHE A 108 -25.08 3.86 1.55
C PHE A 108 -26.13 3.50 0.48
N SER A 109 -26.19 2.23 0.06
CA SER A 109 -27.13 1.74 -0.94
C SER A 109 -27.89 0.53 -0.41
N CYS A 110 -29.22 0.56 -0.54
CA CYS A 110 -30.12 -0.50 -0.09
C CYS A 110 -31.42 -0.50 -0.92
N SER A 111 -32.14 -1.62 -0.87
CA SER A 111 -33.53 -1.70 -1.32
C SER A 111 -34.45 -1.63 -0.10
N ALA A 112 -35.38 -0.68 -0.08
CA ALA A 112 -36.31 -0.51 1.03
C ALA A 112 -37.69 -0.05 0.53
N ASN A 113 -38.76 -0.48 1.19
CA ASN A 113 -40.12 -0.06 0.88
C ASN A 113 -40.44 1.29 1.55
N VAL A 114 -40.00 2.37 0.91
CA VAL A 114 -40.03 3.73 1.45
C VAL A 114 -40.80 4.66 0.51
N ASN A 115 -41.69 5.46 1.06
CA ASN A 115 -42.50 6.47 0.38
C ASN A 115 -42.34 7.85 1.05
N GLN A 116 -43.12 8.84 0.61
CA GLN A 116 -43.03 10.20 1.15
C GLN A 116 -43.40 10.30 2.64
N ASP A 117 -44.24 9.40 3.14
CA ASP A 117 -44.76 9.44 4.51
C ASP A 117 -43.74 8.87 5.51
N ASN A 118 -43.00 7.82 5.13
CA ASN A 118 -42.08 7.12 6.03
C ASN A 118 -40.58 7.40 5.78
N ILE A 119 -40.23 8.18 4.75
CA ILE A 119 -38.82 8.50 4.42
C ILE A 119 -38.06 9.18 5.56
N THR A 120 -38.73 10.04 6.35
CA THR A 120 -38.08 10.74 7.46
C THR A 120 -37.65 9.75 8.55
N ASP A 121 -38.56 8.85 8.94
CA ASP A 121 -38.28 7.83 9.95
C ASP A 121 -37.21 6.84 9.49
N PHE A 122 -37.27 6.45 8.20
CA PHE A 122 -36.24 5.61 7.61
C PHE A 122 -34.87 6.27 7.69
N LEU A 123 -34.74 7.53 7.26
CA LEU A 123 -33.47 8.25 7.32
C LEU A 123 -32.96 8.47 8.75
N MET A 124 -33.85 8.63 9.73
CA MET A 124 -33.45 8.64 11.15
C MET A 124 -32.86 7.29 11.59
N LYS A 125 -33.47 6.16 11.19
CA LYS A 125 -32.89 4.83 11.47
C LYS A 125 -31.51 4.66 10.82
N ILE A 126 -31.32 5.11 9.59
CA ILE A 126 -30.03 5.08 8.89
C ILE A 126 -29.00 5.97 9.60
N TYR A 127 -29.40 7.16 10.04
CA TYR A 127 -28.51 8.05 10.80
C TYR A 127 -28.09 7.44 12.15
N ASN A 128 -29.01 6.78 12.85
CA ASN A 128 -28.70 6.07 14.09
C ASN A 128 -27.74 4.91 13.85
N ALA A 129 -27.89 4.19 12.73
CA ALA A 129 -26.94 3.17 12.33
C ALA A 129 -25.56 3.78 12.01
N TYR A 130 -25.49 4.92 11.33
CA TYR A 130 -24.24 5.63 11.05
C TYR A 130 -23.51 6.12 12.31
N THR A 131 -24.26 6.61 13.31
CA THR A 131 -23.70 7.17 14.55
C THR A 131 -23.41 6.13 15.63
N SER A 132 -23.78 4.87 15.39
CA SER A 132 -23.49 3.77 16.30
C SER A 132 -22.02 3.34 16.21
N ASP A 133 -21.48 2.88 17.34
CA ASP A 133 -20.14 2.29 17.46
C ASP A 133 -20.18 0.76 17.50
N ASN A 134 -21.34 0.13 17.29
CA ASN A 134 -21.51 -1.33 17.36
C ASN A 134 -20.55 -2.08 16.42
N TYR A 135 -20.25 -1.50 15.26
CA TYR A 135 -19.31 -2.08 14.31
C TYR A 135 -17.93 -2.34 14.92
N LYS A 136 -17.48 -1.54 15.90
CA LYS A 136 -16.15 -1.66 16.50
C LYS A 136 -15.94 -3.02 17.19
N ALA A 137 -17.00 -3.71 17.58
CA ALA A 137 -16.91 -5.05 18.15
C ALA A 137 -16.27 -6.07 17.18
N ASN A 138 -16.56 -5.96 15.88
CA ASN A 138 -16.12 -6.92 14.85
C ASN A 138 -15.26 -6.28 13.74
N PHE A 139 -15.29 -4.95 13.64
CA PHE A 139 -14.77 -4.19 12.50
C PHE A 139 -13.96 -2.95 12.93
N SER A 140 -13.43 -2.89 14.15
CA SER A 140 -12.62 -1.75 14.65
C SER A 140 -11.40 -1.42 13.76
N TRP A 141 -10.90 -2.39 13.02
CA TRP A 141 -9.79 -2.21 12.07
C TRP A 141 -10.09 -1.14 11.00
N VAL A 142 -11.35 -0.84 10.69
CA VAL A 142 -11.73 0.22 9.72
C VAL A 142 -11.36 1.63 10.20
N ASP A 143 -11.05 1.78 11.50
CA ASP A 143 -10.63 3.05 12.10
C ASP A 143 -9.12 3.25 12.13
N LYS A 144 -8.32 2.23 11.78
CA LYS A 144 -6.85 2.35 11.75
C LYS A 144 -6.34 3.32 10.69
N ILE A 145 -7.09 3.47 9.59
CA ILE A 145 -6.73 4.34 8.47
C ILE A 145 -7.98 5.08 8.01
N GLN A 146 -8.02 6.39 8.19
CA GLN A 146 -9.23 7.19 8.02
C GLN A 146 -9.01 8.38 7.07
N PRO A 147 -9.99 8.75 6.24
CA PRO A 147 -9.89 9.94 5.42
C PRO A 147 -9.61 11.21 6.23
N VAL A 148 -8.71 12.05 5.73
CA VAL A 148 -8.38 13.35 6.33
C VAL A 148 -9.54 14.31 6.12
N LYS A 149 -10.24 14.67 7.21
CA LYS A 149 -11.43 15.55 7.15
C LYS A 149 -11.11 17.04 7.05
N SER A 150 -9.94 17.47 7.53
CA SER A 150 -9.59 18.90 7.59
C SER A 150 -9.08 19.40 6.23
N ASN A 151 -9.73 20.42 5.68
CA ASN A 151 -9.26 21.08 4.46
C ASN A 151 -7.85 21.65 4.65
N GLY A 152 -7.55 22.24 5.81
CA GLY A 152 -6.23 22.78 6.11
C GLY A 152 -5.14 21.71 6.17
N ALA A 153 -5.46 20.52 6.71
CA ALA A 153 -4.52 19.39 6.69
C ALA A 153 -4.28 18.88 5.26
N ASN A 154 -5.35 18.73 4.47
CA ASN A 154 -5.25 18.35 3.05
C ASN A 154 -4.36 19.32 2.26
N GLU A 155 -4.49 20.63 2.48
CA GLU A 155 -3.65 21.64 1.82
C GLU A 155 -2.16 21.49 2.17
N LYS A 156 -1.82 21.32 3.45
CA LYS A 156 -0.44 21.06 3.89
C LYS A 156 0.14 19.79 3.26
N LEU A 157 -0.64 18.70 3.27
CA LEU A 157 -0.23 17.42 2.69
C LEU A 157 0.00 17.53 1.18
N ASN A 158 -0.89 18.23 0.46
CA ASN A 158 -0.73 18.48 -0.96
C ASN A 158 0.55 19.29 -1.27
N LEU A 159 0.86 20.31 -0.48
CA LEU A 159 2.09 21.10 -0.65
C LEU A 159 3.34 20.23 -0.47
N LYS A 160 3.37 19.41 0.59
CA LYS A 160 4.51 18.54 0.88
C LYS A 160 4.68 17.43 -0.16
N MET A 161 3.58 16.88 -0.67
CA MET A 161 3.59 15.95 -1.80
C MET A 161 4.19 16.59 -3.06
N ILE A 162 3.78 17.81 -3.40
CA ILE A 162 4.31 18.53 -4.57
C ILE A 162 5.82 18.79 -4.43
N GLU A 163 6.27 19.20 -3.24
CA GLU A 163 7.71 19.38 -2.94
C GLU A 163 8.49 18.07 -3.18
N SER A 164 8.00 16.96 -2.61
CA SER A 164 8.61 15.63 -2.74
C SER A 164 8.68 15.15 -4.19
N ILE A 165 7.60 15.34 -4.95
CA ILE A 165 7.55 15.02 -6.39
C ILE A 165 8.57 15.84 -7.18
N ASN A 166 8.67 17.15 -6.91
CA ASN A 166 9.63 18.02 -7.59
C ASN A 166 11.09 17.68 -7.26
N LEU A 167 11.35 17.18 -6.04
CA LEU A 167 12.65 16.67 -5.63
C LEU A 167 12.94 15.25 -6.17
N SER A 168 12.01 14.65 -6.92
CA SER A 168 12.10 13.28 -7.44
C SER A 168 12.34 12.24 -6.34
N GLU A 169 11.79 12.47 -5.15
CA GLU A 169 11.80 11.47 -4.08
C GLU A 169 10.86 10.31 -4.45
N GLU A 170 11.30 9.07 -4.19
CA GLU A 170 10.52 7.86 -4.49
C GLU A 170 9.41 7.58 -3.44
N LYS A 171 8.74 8.63 -2.96
CA LYS A 171 7.64 8.54 -1.99
C LYS A 171 6.26 8.53 -2.65
N PHE A 172 6.17 9.11 -3.84
CA PHE A 172 4.92 9.25 -4.59
C PHE A 172 5.06 8.68 -5.98
N TRP A 173 4.00 8.01 -6.44
CA TRP A 173 3.92 7.46 -7.77
C TRP A 173 2.50 7.59 -8.31
N MET A 174 2.34 7.25 -9.58
CA MET A 174 1.03 7.24 -10.23
C MET A 174 0.71 5.83 -10.72
N ALA A 175 -0.57 5.46 -10.65
CA ALA A 175 -1.07 4.18 -11.15
C ALA A 175 -2.55 4.26 -11.54
N VAL A 176 -3.07 3.18 -12.12
CA VAL A 176 -4.49 3.04 -12.46
C VAL A 176 -5.34 3.05 -11.17
N PRO A 177 -6.32 3.96 -11.02
CA PRO A 177 -7.00 4.21 -9.74
C PRO A 177 -8.07 3.17 -9.37
N GLU A 178 -8.49 2.35 -10.32
CA GLU A 178 -9.60 1.40 -10.15
C GLU A 178 -9.39 0.13 -10.98
N VAL A 179 -10.15 -0.92 -10.67
CA VAL A 179 -10.14 -2.14 -11.49
C VAL A 179 -10.84 -1.85 -12.82
N ILE A 180 -10.09 -1.95 -13.92
CA ILE A 180 -10.58 -1.75 -15.29
C ILE A 180 -10.54 -3.07 -16.08
N ASP A 181 -11.28 -3.09 -17.19
CA ASP A 181 -11.25 -4.18 -18.17
C ASP A 181 -10.14 -3.96 -19.20
N TRP A 182 -9.02 -4.66 -19.01
CA TRP A 182 -7.81 -4.52 -19.83
C TRP A 182 -7.96 -5.02 -21.27
N GLU A 183 -8.94 -5.88 -21.58
CA GLU A 183 -9.15 -6.38 -22.96
C GLU A 183 -9.45 -5.24 -23.94
N ASN A 184 -10.10 -4.19 -23.42
CA ASN A 184 -10.50 -3.02 -24.18
C ASN A 184 -9.49 -1.87 -24.10
N VAL A 185 -8.30 -2.07 -23.51
CA VAL A 185 -7.32 -1.00 -23.26
C VAL A 185 -6.15 -1.09 -24.24
N LYS A 186 -5.95 -0.01 -25.02
CA LYS A 186 -4.74 0.23 -25.83
C LYS A 186 -3.60 0.82 -25.00
N GLY A 187 -3.94 1.65 -24.02
CA GLY A 187 -2.99 2.35 -23.17
C GLY A 187 -3.56 3.68 -22.65
N PHE A 188 -2.70 4.51 -22.09
CA PHE A 188 -3.06 5.74 -21.39
C PHE A 188 -2.52 6.97 -22.13
N LYS A 189 -3.40 7.95 -22.36
CA LYS A 189 -3.04 9.21 -23.00
C LYS A 189 -3.14 10.36 -22.01
N ILE A 190 -2.01 10.97 -21.71
CA ILE A 190 -1.94 12.15 -20.85
C ILE A 190 -2.35 13.38 -21.66
N SER A 191 -3.21 14.23 -21.10
CA SER A 191 -3.62 15.46 -21.79
C SER A 191 -2.44 16.39 -22.07
N ASN A 192 -2.37 16.86 -23.32
CA ASN A 192 -1.26 17.58 -23.95
C ASN A 192 -0.02 16.73 -24.27
N ASP A 193 -0.09 15.42 -24.09
CA ASP A 193 0.87 14.47 -24.67
C ASP A 193 0.32 13.91 -25.99
N ARG A 194 1.22 13.69 -26.95
CA ARG A 194 0.88 13.08 -28.24
C ARG A 194 0.97 11.55 -28.18
N ASN A 195 1.74 11.02 -27.24
CA ASN A 195 2.02 9.59 -27.13
C ASN A 195 0.97 8.88 -26.27
N ILE A 196 0.80 7.59 -26.57
CA ILE A 196 0.09 6.64 -25.71
C ILE A 196 1.18 5.90 -24.93
N HIS A 197 0.96 5.75 -23.63
CA HIS A 197 1.85 5.03 -22.73
C HIS A 197 1.19 3.74 -22.27
N ASP A 198 2.00 2.71 -22.05
CA ASP A 198 1.51 1.43 -21.53
C ASP A 198 1.08 1.54 -20.06
N ASP A 199 1.68 2.48 -19.32
CA ASP A 199 1.44 2.73 -17.89
C ASP A 199 1.33 4.24 -17.56
N ILE A 200 0.80 4.53 -16.38
CA ILE A 200 0.69 5.90 -15.85
C ILE A 200 1.94 6.24 -15.04
N LEU A 201 2.94 6.82 -15.69
CA LEU A 201 4.20 7.18 -15.03
C LEU A 201 4.20 8.64 -14.56
N ILE A 202 4.58 8.86 -13.29
CA ILE A 202 4.56 10.19 -12.67
C ILE A 202 5.46 11.19 -13.42
N ASN A 203 6.65 10.77 -13.87
CA ASN A 203 7.56 11.59 -14.66
C ASN A 203 6.94 12.02 -15.99
N LYS A 204 6.21 11.14 -16.68
CA LYS A 204 5.51 11.48 -17.92
C LYS A 204 4.39 12.48 -17.70
N VAL A 205 3.68 12.35 -16.59
CA VAL A 205 2.69 13.37 -16.19
C VAL A 205 3.38 14.69 -15.88
N MET A 206 4.52 14.69 -15.19
CA MET A 206 5.29 15.91 -14.90
C MET A 206 5.81 16.59 -16.18
N GLU A 207 6.43 15.82 -17.10
CA GLU A 207 6.90 16.28 -18.40
C GLU A 207 5.79 16.93 -19.25
N SER A 208 4.53 16.52 -19.05
CA SER A 208 3.38 17.04 -19.79
C SER A 208 2.92 18.44 -19.33
N PHE A 209 3.44 18.97 -18.22
CA PHE A 209 3.10 20.33 -17.77
C PHE A 209 3.97 21.39 -18.45
N LYS A 210 3.35 22.53 -18.80
CA LYS A 210 4.08 23.67 -19.41
C LYS A 210 4.98 24.41 -18.42
N ARG A 211 4.75 24.23 -17.13
CA ARG A 211 5.47 24.84 -16.01
C ARG A 211 5.65 23.75 -14.94
N PRO A 212 6.68 23.86 -14.08
CA PRO A 212 6.83 22.97 -12.93
C PRO A 212 5.54 22.85 -12.11
N LEU A 213 5.36 21.73 -11.43
CA LEU A 213 4.22 21.52 -10.54
C LEU A 213 4.38 22.42 -9.31
N ASP A 214 3.49 23.39 -9.13
CA ASP A 214 3.50 24.33 -8.01
C ASP A 214 2.20 24.29 -7.18
N ASN A 215 1.11 23.76 -7.74
CA ASN A 215 -0.18 23.68 -7.05
C ASN A 215 -0.98 22.43 -7.40
N ILE A 216 -1.85 22.01 -6.48
CA ILE A 216 -2.70 20.83 -6.65
C ILE A 216 -3.72 20.98 -7.78
N SER A 217 -4.11 22.20 -8.13
CA SER A 217 -5.07 22.47 -9.21
C SER A 217 -4.52 22.05 -10.59
N GLN A 218 -3.20 22.07 -10.78
CA GLN A 218 -2.56 21.50 -11.98
C GLN A 218 -2.88 20.01 -12.11
N LEU A 219 -2.72 19.22 -11.03
CA LEU A 219 -3.06 17.79 -11.02
C LEU A 219 -4.57 17.55 -11.14
N ARG A 220 -5.41 18.43 -10.56
CA ARG A 220 -6.88 18.33 -10.66
C ARG A 220 -7.43 18.68 -12.05
N SER A 221 -6.69 19.46 -12.83
CA SER A 221 -7.07 19.88 -14.19
C SER A 221 -6.46 19.00 -15.28
N LYS A 222 -5.33 18.36 -15.00
CA LYS A 222 -4.69 17.41 -15.91
C LYS A 222 -5.52 16.13 -15.99
N THR A 223 -5.85 15.69 -17.19
CA THR A 223 -6.60 14.45 -17.43
C THR A 223 -5.72 13.35 -18.01
N ILE A 224 -6.10 12.11 -17.73
CA ILE A 224 -5.51 10.89 -18.26
C ILE A 224 -6.66 10.07 -18.86
N ASP A 225 -6.59 9.84 -20.16
CA ASP A 225 -7.61 9.12 -20.92
C ASP A 225 -7.18 7.68 -21.15
N VAL A 226 -8.07 6.73 -20.84
CA VAL A 226 -7.91 5.33 -21.23
C VAL A 226 -8.36 5.21 -22.67
N ILE A 227 -7.45 4.78 -23.54
CA ILE A 227 -7.69 4.67 -24.97
C ILE A 227 -8.13 3.25 -25.31
N SER A 228 -9.21 3.12 -26.06
CA SER A 228 -9.76 1.84 -26.52
C SER A 228 -8.83 1.14 -27.51
N SER A 229 -8.64 -0.17 -27.34
CA SER A 229 -7.95 -1.03 -28.31
C SER A 229 -8.75 -1.23 -29.61
N LEU A 230 -10.07 -1.04 -29.59
CA LEU A 230 -10.96 -1.34 -30.71
C LEU A 230 -11.10 -0.18 -31.70
N ASN A 231 -11.20 1.05 -31.19
CA ASN A 231 -11.54 2.23 -32.00
C ASN A 231 -10.69 3.47 -31.68
N GLU A 232 -9.70 3.35 -30.79
CA GLU A 232 -8.82 4.45 -30.34
C GLU A 232 -9.54 5.64 -29.68
N GLU A 233 -10.79 5.45 -29.26
CA GLU A 233 -11.54 6.47 -28.52
C GLU A 233 -11.25 6.42 -27.02
N SER A 234 -11.47 7.54 -26.34
CA SER A 234 -11.38 7.62 -24.88
C SER A 234 -12.60 6.92 -24.26
N ILE A 235 -12.36 5.83 -23.52
CA ILE A 235 -13.43 5.06 -22.84
C ILE A 235 -13.61 5.47 -21.38
N ILE A 236 -12.53 5.87 -20.71
CA ILE A 236 -12.52 6.34 -19.33
C ILE A 236 -11.62 7.56 -19.26
N ARG A 237 -11.95 8.52 -18.39
CA ARG A 237 -11.15 9.72 -18.14
C ARG A 237 -10.99 9.93 -16.64
N TRP A 238 -9.74 9.95 -16.19
CA TRP A 238 -9.39 10.30 -14.81
C TRP A 238 -8.73 11.68 -14.74
N LYS A 239 -8.75 12.27 -13.55
CA LYS A 239 -7.84 13.37 -13.24
C LYS A 239 -6.50 12.80 -12.81
N ALA A 240 -5.41 13.48 -13.11
CA ALA A 240 -4.09 13.05 -12.70
C ALA A 240 -3.98 12.89 -11.17
N ILE A 241 -4.65 13.74 -10.39
CA ILE A 241 -4.71 13.57 -8.92
C ILE A 241 -5.31 12.23 -8.50
N ASP A 242 -6.33 11.73 -9.21
CA ASP A 242 -7.01 10.49 -8.84
C ASP A 242 -6.06 9.28 -9.02
N CYS A 243 -4.99 9.42 -9.79
CA CYS A 243 -3.99 8.38 -10.03
C CYS A 243 -2.81 8.41 -9.03
N ILE A 244 -2.76 9.34 -8.08
CA ILE A 244 -1.62 9.48 -7.16
C ILE A 244 -1.72 8.54 -5.97
N TYR A 245 -0.58 7.95 -5.64
CA TYR A 245 -0.34 7.14 -4.45
C TYR A 245 0.95 7.56 -3.75
N GLY A 246 1.02 7.32 -2.45
CA GLY A 246 2.23 7.57 -1.67
C GLY A 246 1.96 7.65 -0.18
N GLU A 247 3.02 7.95 0.57
CA GLU A 247 2.98 8.10 2.01
C GLU A 247 3.84 9.29 2.45
N ILE A 248 3.47 9.88 3.58
CA ILE A 248 4.23 10.97 4.17
C ILE A 248 4.02 11.08 5.67
N ASP A 249 5.11 11.37 6.39
CA ASP A 249 5.07 11.78 7.78
C ASP A 249 5.10 13.31 7.86
N LEU A 250 4.17 13.90 8.62
CA LEU A 250 4.03 15.33 8.80
C LEU A 250 3.46 15.64 10.19
N ASP A 251 4.08 16.59 10.92
CA ASP A 251 3.63 17.04 12.24
C ASP A 251 3.39 15.85 13.21
N ASP A 252 4.34 14.91 13.30
CA ASP A 252 4.30 13.67 14.11
C ASP A 252 3.16 12.69 13.79
N LYS A 253 2.56 12.82 12.61
CA LYS A 253 1.50 11.94 12.11
C LYS A 253 1.90 11.30 10.79
N SER A 254 1.45 10.07 10.58
CA SER A 254 1.66 9.34 9.33
C SER A 254 0.41 9.40 8.46
N TYR A 255 0.60 9.67 7.18
CA TYR A 255 -0.45 9.78 6.19
C TYR A 255 -0.14 8.96 4.94
N CYS A 256 -1.19 8.55 4.24
CA CYS A 256 -1.07 8.00 2.90
C CYS A 256 -2.06 8.64 1.94
N ILE A 257 -1.68 8.72 0.67
CA ILE A 257 -2.59 9.09 -0.41
C ILE A 257 -2.89 7.85 -1.24
N SER A 258 -4.18 7.64 -1.50
CA SER A 258 -4.67 6.58 -2.36
C SER A 258 -5.84 7.11 -3.18
N ASN A 259 -5.81 6.87 -4.49
CA ASN A 259 -6.81 7.37 -5.43
C ASN A 259 -7.03 8.90 -5.34
N GLY A 260 -5.96 9.66 -5.06
CA GLY A 260 -6.03 11.11 -4.88
C GLY A 260 -6.66 11.60 -3.57
N LYS A 261 -6.89 10.70 -2.61
CA LYS A 261 -7.45 11.01 -1.28
C LYS A 261 -6.45 10.75 -0.17
N TRP A 262 -6.37 11.69 0.75
CA TRP A 262 -5.51 11.55 1.93
C TRP A 262 -6.21 10.79 3.04
N PHE A 263 -5.44 9.90 3.67
CA PHE A 263 -5.82 9.17 4.87
C PHE A 263 -4.78 9.42 5.96
N GLU A 264 -5.26 9.63 7.17
CA GLU A 264 -4.47 9.64 8.41
C GLU A 264 -4.46 8.23 9.00
N ILE A 265 -3.28 7.81 9.44
CA ILE A 265 -3.08 6.54 10.12
C ILE A 265 -3.18 6.79 11.62
N ASP A 266 -3.91 5.93 12.32
CA ASP A 266 -4.12 6.02 13.75
C ASP A 266 -2.78 6.05 14.53
N SER A 267 -2.65 7.00 15.46
CA SER A 267 -1.38 7.24 16.17
C SER A 267 -1.01 6.12 17.13
N ASP A 268 -1.99 5.45 17.73
CA ASP A 268 -1.74 4.32 18.62
C ASP A 268 -1.24 3.14 17.81
N TYR A 269 -1.84 2.91 16.65
CA TYR A 269 -1.39 1.92 15.67
C TYR A 269 0.02 2.21 15.13
N VAL A 270 0.32 3.46 14.79
CA VAL A 270 1.67 3.88 14.38
C VAL A 270 2.69 3.60 15.50
N SER A 271 2.33 3.94 16.74
CA SER A 271 3.17 3.72 17.91
C SER A 271 3.40 2.24 18.19
N GLU A 272 2.38 1.39 18.01
CA GLU A 272 2.49 -0.07 18.13
C GLU A 272 3.52 -0.64 17.15
N ILE A 273 3.35 -0.36 15.85
CA ILE A 273 4.27 -0.85 14.81
C ILE A 273 5.69 -0.30 15.00
N ASN A 274 5.84 0.96 15.40
CA ASN A 274 7.15 1.55 15.69
C ASN A 274 7.85 0.83 16.86
N ARG A 275 7.13 0.51 17.94
CA ARG A 275 7.71 -0.25 19.07
C ARG A 275 8.14 -1.64 18.64
N GLU A 276 7.32 -2.34 17.85
CA GLU A 276 7.70 -3.65 17.32
C GLU A 276 8.95 -3.56 16.43
N TYR A 277 8.98 -2.60 15.51
CA TYR A 277 10.09 -2.39 14.59
C TYR A 277 11.40 -2.07 15.33
N LEU A 278 11.35 -1.19 16.34
CA LEU A 278 12.51 -0.82 17.14
C LEU A 278 13.00 -1.94 18.07
N SER A 279 12.19 -2.98 18.31
CA SER A 279 12.61 -4.15 19.07
C SER A 279 13.43 -5.16 18.26
N THR A 280 13.59 -4.93 16.95
CA THR A 280 14.36 -5.81 16.06
C THR A 280 15.82 -5.88 16.50
N PRO A 281 16.40 -7.09 16.66
CA PRO A 281 17.81 -7.23 16.99
C PRO A 281 18.73 -6.60 15.94
N ILE A 282 19.79 -5.94 16.40
CA ILE A 282 20.75 -5.26 15.54
C ILE A 282 21.87 -6.23 15.16
N SER A 283 22.28 -6.22 13.89
CA SER A 283 23.39 -7.05 13.43
C SER A 283 24.74 -6.53 13.92
N GLU A 284 25.59 -7.47 14.35
CA GLU A 284 26.99 -7.23 14.71
C GLU A 284 27.93 -7.34 13.51
N VAL A 285 27.41 -7.66 12.32
CA VAL A 285 28.22 -7.71 11.09
C VAL A 285 28.85 -6.34 10.83
N ASN A 286 30.13 -6.36 10.50
CA ASN A 286 30.90 -5.15 10.23
C ASN A 286 30.66 -4.68 8.79
N PHE A 287 29.80 -3.67 8.65
CA PHE A 287 29.58 -2.99 7.37
C PHE A 287 30.50 -1.79 7.26
N ILE A 288 31.11 -1.62 6.09
CA ILE A 288 31.85 -0.39 5.76
C ILE A 288 30.86 0.74 5.48
N ASP A 289 31.26 1.98 5.76
CA ASP A 289 30.48 3.15 5.34
C ASP A 289 30.35 3.18 3.81
N ASN A 290 29.15 3.49 3.30
CA ASN A 290 28.92 3.66 1.87
C ASN A 290 29.40 5.06 1.44
N PRO A 291 30.43 5.20 0.58
CA PRO A 291 30.94 6.51 0.19
C PRO A 291 30.14 7.14 -0.97
N GLY A 292 28.81 6.96 -0.95
CA GLY A 292 27.91 7.40 -2.02
C GLY A 292 27.86 6.47 -3.24
N LEU A 293 28.36 5.23 -3.16
CA LEU A 293 28.28 4.25 -4.24
C LEU A 293 26.84 3.78 -4.46
N ASN A 294 26.52 3.31 -5.66
CA ASN A 294 25.31 2.52 -5.91
C ASN A 294 25.42 1.14 -5.24
N GLU A 295 24.28 0.46 -5.10
CA GLU A 295 24.14 -0.81 -4.38
C GLU A 295 25.16 -1.85 -4.88
N ASP A 296 25.22 -2.09 -6.19
CA ASP A 296 26.17 -3.02 -6.82
C ASP A 296 27.63 -2.79 -6.39
N LYS A 297 28.12 -1.55 -6.56
CA LYS A 297 29.52 -1.21 -6.24
C LYS A 297 29.78 -1.22 -4.75
N TYR A 298 28.76 -0.93 -3.94
CA TYR A 298 28.87 -1.03 -2.50
C TYR A 298 29.03 -2.50 -2.08
N ASN A 299 28.21 -3.40 -2.63
CA ASN A 299 28.27 -4.84 -2.36
C ASN A 299 29.65 -5.41 -2.75
N GLU A 300 30.16 -5.08 -3.94
CA GLU A 300 31.51 -5.46 -4.38
C GLU A 300 32.59 -4.97 -3.41
N LYS A 301 32.52 -3.70 -3.00
CA LYS A 301 33.50 -3.12 -2.08
C LYS A 301 33.46 -3.79 -0.71
N LEU A 302 32.27 -4.03 -0.17
CA LEU A 302 32.08 -4.68 1.14
C LEU A 302 32.67 -6.10 1.15
N VAL A 303 32.48 -6.87 0.08
CA VAL A 303 33.06 -8.22 -0.07
C VAL A 303 34.59 -8.16 -0.15
N ASN A 304 35.15 -7.22 -0.91
CA ASN A 304 36.61 -7.09 -1.04
C ASN A 304 37.32 -6.73 0.28
N GLU A 305 36.63 -6.05 1.20
CA GLU A 305 37.17 -5.70 2.52
C GLU A 305 36.92 -6.78 3.60
N ASN A 306 36.16 -7.84 3.29
CA ASN A 306 35.80 -8.91 4.22
C ASN A 306 36.04 -10.30 3.63
N SER A 307 37.13 -10.96 4.02
CA SER A 307 37.57 -12.25 3.47
C SER A 307 36.61 -13.44 3.70
N GLY A 308 35.60 -13.27 4.55
CA GLY A 308 34.57 -14.29 4.84
C GLY A 308 33.24 -14.04 4.14
N PHE A 309 33.19 -13.13 3.17
CA PHE A 309 31.98 -12.77 2.43
C PHE A 309 32.10 -13.25 0.98
N LEU A 310 30.96 -13.59 0.38
CA LEU A 310 30.84 -13.96 -1.03
C LEU A 310 29.71 -13.14 -1.65
N LEU A 311 30.00 -12.47 -2.76
CA LEU A 311 29.04 -11.70 -3.54
C LEU A 311 28.06 -12.63 -4.24
N MET A 312 26.76 -12.39 -4.03
CA MET A 312 25.64 -13.09 -4.68
C MET A 312 24.68 -12.10 -5.37
N ASP A 313 24.99 -10.79 -5.36
CA ASP A 313 24.23 -9.75 -6.04
C ASP A 313 23.95 -10.15 -7.50
N LYS A 314 22.67 -10.10 -7.90
CA LYS A 314 22.16 -10.44 -9.25
C LYS A 314 22.37 -11.90 -9.69
N GLU A 315 22.81 -12.77 -8.79
CA GLU A 315 22.97 -14.20 -9.07
C GLU A 315 21.63 -14.92 -8.95
N LEU A 316 20.81 -14.79 -9.99
CA LEU A 316 19.46 -15.37 -10.03
C LEU A 316 19.48 -16.91 -10.08
N ILE A 317 18.66 -17.52 -9.23
CA ILE A 317 18.45 -18.96 -9.14
C ILE A 317 17.05 -19.29 -9.65
N VAL A 318 16.99 -20.16 -10.66
CA VAL A 318 15.73 -20.56 -11.31
C VAL A 318 15.03 -21.67 -10.53
N TYR A 319 13.76 -21.48 -10.19
CA TYR A 319 12.93 -22.41 -9.42
C TYR A 319 11.56 -22.64 -10.08
N GLY A 320 10.70 -23.43 -9.44
CA GLY A 320 9.32 -23.64 -9.91
C GLY A 320 9.24 -24.28 -11.30
N GLY A 321 10.17 -25.18 -11.64
CA GLY A 321 10.20 -25.85 -12.94
C GLY A 321 10.74 -25.00 -14.10
N GLY A 322 11.32 -23.82 -13.84
CA GLY A 322 11.85 -22.94 -14.89
C GLY A 322 11.07 -21.64 -15.10
N HIS A 323 9.95 -21.48 -14.40
CA HIS A 323 9.03 -20.34 -14.61
C HIS A 323 9.31 -19.14 -13.72
N SER A 324 10.21 -19.27 -12.74
CA SER A 324 10.52 -18.20 -11.79
C SER A 324 11.99 -18.19 -11.46
N SER A 325 12.49 -17.02 -11.12
CA SER A 325 13.86 -16.80 -10.69
C SER A 325 13.88 -15.85 -9.51
N ILE A 326 14.76 -16.11 -8.55
CA ILE A 326 14.93 -15.28 -7.38
C ILE A 326 16.41 -15.19 -7.06
N GLU A 327 16.83 -14.05 -6.56
CA GLU A 327 18.15 -13.87 -5.98
C GLU A 327 18.14 -14.38 -4.54
N LEU A 328 19.20 -15.10 -4.16
CA LEU A 328 19.31 -15.71 -2.83
C LEU A 328 19.40 -14.65 -1.74
N CYS A 329 20.35 -13.72 -1.93
CA CYS A 329 20.74 -12.60 -1.09
C CYS A 329 21.81 -11.81 -1.84
N ASP A 330 22.13 -10.59 -1.42
CA ASP A 330 23.23 -9.81 -2.01
C ASP A 330 24.60 -10.40 -1.64
N ILE A 331 24.75 -10.85 -0.38
CA ILE A 331 26.01 -11.37 0.16
C ILE A 331 25.73 -12.55 1.09
N ILE A 332 26.51 -13.61 0.95
CA ILE A 332 26.54 -14.73 1.88
C ILE A 332 27.86 -14.74 2.66
N THR A 333 27.79 -15.00 3.97
CA THR A 333 28.97 -15.10 4.83
C THR A 333 29.33 -16.56 5.14
N ILE A 334 30.59 -16.78 5.52
CA ILE A 334 31.12 -18.10 5.89
C ILE A 334 30.37 -18.73 7.07
N ASP A 335 29.80 -17.91 7.94
CA ASP A 335 29.02 -18.31 9.11
C ASP A 335 27.50 -18.35 8.83
N ASN A 336 27.12 -18.54 7.57
CA ASN A 336 25.74 -18.76 7.10
C ASN A 336 24.80 -17.58 7.36
N LYS A 337 25.28 -16.34 7.25
CA LYS A 337 24.43 -15.14 7.23
C LYS A 337 24.06 -14.81 5.80
N LEU A 338 22.78 -14.53 5.57
CA LEU A 338 22.24 -14.09 4.29
C LEU A 338 21.93 -12.60 4.39
N ILE A 339 22.77 -11.79 3.75
CA ILE A 339 22.70 -10.33 3.85
C ILE A 339 21.95 -9.79 2.63
N HIS A 340 20.88 -9.06 2.90
CA HIS A 340 20.09 -8.33 1.91
C HIS A 340 20.32 -6.82 2.09
N ILE A 341 20.86 -6.14 1.09
CA ILE A 341 21.25 -4.73 1.13
C ILE A 341 20.34 -3.92 0.22
N LYS A 342 19.84 -2.80 0.73
CA LYS A 342 19.13 -1.81 -0.10
C LYS A 342 19.48 -0.39 0.26
N LYS A 343 19.53 0.49 -0.72
CA LYS A 343 19.43 1.93 -0.45
C LYS A 343 18.06 2.29 0.09
N TYR A 344 18.04 3.23 1.03
CA TYR A 344 16.81 3.85 1.51
C TYR A 344 15.97 4.37 0.34
N GLY A 345 14.68 4.08 0.37
CA GLY A 345 13.70 4.48 -0.63
C GLY A 345 12.29 4.40 -0.06
N GLY A 346 11.27 4.58 -0.90
CA GLY A 346 9.87 4.42 -0.49
C GLY A 346 9.51 2.99 -0.11
N SER A 347 8.31 2.80 0.46
CA SER A 347 7.85 1.47 0.90
C SER A 347 7.90 0.40 -0.18
N SER A 348 7.63 0.75 -1.45
CA SER A 348 7.69 -0.23 -2.54
C SER A 348 9.08 -0.85 -2.72
N VAL A 349 10.12 -0.01 -2.70
CA VAL A 349 11.52 -0.45 -2.86
C VAL A 349 11.95 -1.37 -1.72
N LEU A 350 11.68 -0.97 -0.48
CA LEU A 350 12.03 -1.75 0.71
C LEU A 350 11.20 -3.04 0.82
N GLY A 351 9.92 -2.99 0.44
CA GLY A 351 9.06 -4.17 0.42
C GLY A 351 9.57 -5.28 -0.50
N HIS A 352 10.15 -4.93 -1.66
CA HIS A 352 10.77 -5.90 -2.55
C HIS A 352 11.96 -6.61 -1.88
N LEU A 353 12.81 -5.88 -1.14
CA LEU A 353 13.92 -6.45 -0.36
C LEU A 353 13.40 -7.47 0.66
N PHE A 354 12.38 -7.11 1.44
CA PHE A 354 11.84 -7.98 2.49
C PHE A 354 11.20 -9.23 1.91
N ASN A 355 10.47 -9.10 0.80
CA ASN A 355 9.86 -10.23 0.12
C ASN A 355 10.92 -11.16 -0.50
N GLN A 356 12.00 -10.61 -1.06
CA GLN A 356 13.13 -11.40 -1.56
C GLN A 356 13.71 -12.29 -0.45
N ALA A 357 13.99 -11.72 0.73
CA ALA A 357 14.48 -12.47 1.89
C ALA A 357 13.53 -13.58 2.35
N VAL A 358 12.22 -13.31 2.39
CA VAL A 358 11.19 -14.31 2.75
C VAL A 358 11.14 -15.44 1.74
N VAL A 359 11.11 -15.12 0.44
CA VAL A 359 10.98 -16.12 -0.64
C VAL A 359 12.24 -16.98 -0.73
N SER A 360 13.43 -16.36 -0.70
CA SER A 360 14.70 -17.10 -0.77
C SER A 360 14.85 -18.05 0.43
N THR A 361 14.60 -17.57 1.65
CA THR A 361 14.66 -18.39 2.87
C THR A 361 13.67 -19.55 2.83
N ARG A 362 12.44 -19.31 2.37
CA ARG A 362 11.43 -20.36 2.22
C ARG A 362 11.90 -21.45 1.26
N LEU A 363 12.48 -21.07 0.13
CA LEU A 363 13.00 -22.03 -0.86
C LEU A 363 14.19 -22.83 -0.30
N ILE A 364 15.09 -22.19 0.45
CA ILE A 364 16.18 -22.88 1.16
C ILE A 364 15.63 -23.95 2.12
N LYS A 365 14.58 -23.61 2.89
CA LYS A 365 14.01 -24.50 3.91
C LYS A 365 13.06 -25.58 3.36
N SER A 366 12.56 -25.42 2.14
CA SER A 366 11.49 -26.30 1.59
C SER A 366 11.82 -27.02 0.29
N ASP A 367 12.76 -26.54 -0.53
CA ASP A 367 13.02 -27.06 -1.87
C ASP A 367 14.46 -27.56 -2.06
N LYS A 368 14.63 -28.88 -2.04
CA LYS A 368 15.92 -29.55 -2.28
C LYS A 368 16.52 -29.22 -3.65
N LYS A 369 15.70 -29.08 -4.69
CA LYS A 369 16.20 -28.77 -6.05
C LYS A 369 16.70 -27.33 -6.12
N PHE A 370 16.03 -26.41 -5.42
CA PHE A 370 16.50 -25.04 -5.29
C PHE A 370 17.87 -24.99 -4.61
N VAL A 371 18.04 -25.72 -3.50
CA VAL A 371 19.32 -25.77 -2.77
C VAL A 371 20.46 -26.30 -3.64
N ILE A 372 20.22 -27.34 -4.44
CA ILE A 372 21.23 -27.85 -5.39
C ILE A 372 21.66 -26.75 -6.36
N LYS A 373 20.69 -26.07 -6.99
CA LYS A 373 20.99 -24.98 -7.93
C LYS A 373 21.65 -23.77 -7.25
N ALA A 374 21.27 -23.47 -6.02
CA ALA A 374 21.90 -22.42 -5.22
C ALA A 374 23.39 -22.73 -5.00
N ASN A 375 23.70 -23.98 -4.62
CA ASN A 375 25.09 -24.41 -4.42
C ASN A 375 25.90 -24.48 -5.73
N GLU A 376 25.27 -24.85 -6.85
CA GLU A 376 25.88 -24.75 -8.18
C GLU A 376 26.26 -23.31 -8.53
N LYS A 377 25.41 -22.34 -8.18
CA LYS A 377 25.64 -20.90 -8.41
C LYS A 377 26.72 -20.34 -7.48
N ILE A 378 26.68 -20.72 -6.20
CA ILE A 378 27.68 -20.36 -5.18
C ILE A 378 29.08 -20.89 -5.55
N ASN A 379 29.14 -22.12 -6.09
CA ASN A 379 30.36 -22.79 -6.55
C ASN A 379 31.54 -22.70 -5.56
N ASN A 380 31.25 -22.75 -4.26
CA ASN A 380 32.23 -22.64 -3.19
C ASN A 380 31.74 -23.37 -1.93
N HIS A 381 32.41 -24.47 -1.58
CA HIS A 381 32.04 -25.36 -0.47
C HIS A 381 32.05 -24.67 0.90
N ASN A 382 32.82 -23.60 1.04
CA ASN A 382 32.87 -22.82 2.27
C ASN A 382 31.53 -22.11 2.58
N TYR A 383 30.71 -21.85 1.56
CA TYR A 383 29.46 -21.09 1.65
C TYR A 383 28.22 -21.96 1.33
N GLU A 384 28.34 -23.27 1.46
CA GLU A 384 27.29 -24.21 1.02
C GLU A 384 25.96 -24.00 1.77
N ILE A 385 24.87 -23.88 1.03
CA ILE A 385 23.49 -23.86 1.54
C ILE A 385 22.98 -25.30 1.76
N ASN A 386 22.23 -25.51 2.85
CA ASN A 386 21.67 -26.78 3.25
C ASN A 386 20.37 -26.55 4.06
N LEU A 387 19.36 -27.39 3.82
CA LEU A 387 18.06 -27.32 4.51
C LEU A 387 18.15 -27.43 6.04
N GLN A 388 19.17 -28.15 6.56
CA GLN A 388 19.34 -28.41 7.99
C GLN A 388 20.19 -27.36 8.71
N LYS A 389 20.83 -26.44 7.97
CA LYS A 389 21.62 -25.38 8.59
C LYS A 389 20.72 -24.31 9.19
N GLU A 390 21.20 -23.72 10.28
CA GLU A 390 20.67 -22.48 10.83
C GLU A 390 21.23 -21.31 10.03
N TYR A 391 20.36 -20.33 9.77
CA TYR A 391 20.68 -19.14 9.01
C TYR A 391 20.29 -17.91 9.82
N GLU A 392 21.09 -16.86 9.69
CA GLU A 392 20.75 -15.52 10.16
C GLU A 392 20.51 -14.62 8.94
N ILE A 393 19.34 -14.02 8.86
CA ILE A 393 18.97 -13.08 7.81
C ILE A 393 19.30 -11.68 8.29
N ILE A 394 20.09 -10.94 7.51
CA ILE A 394 20.45 -9.56 7.82
C ILE A 394 19.83 -8.65 6.78
N ILE A 395 18.98 -7.74 7.24
CA ILE A 395 18.44 -6.66 6.43
C ILE A 395 19.29 -5.41 6.66
N ALA A 396 20.06 -5.02 5.66
CA ALA A 396 20.96 -3.87 5.70
C ALA A 396 20.40 -2.73 4.84
N ILE A 397 20.21 -1.55 5.44
CA ILE A 397 19.67 -0.37 4.74
C ILE A 397 20.70 0.74 4.73
N ILE A 398 21.12 1.16 3.54
CA ILE A 398 22.00 2.30 3.32
C ILE A 398 21.19 3.58 3.49
N SER A 399 21.48 4.34 4.54
CA SER A 399 20.71 5.54 4.93
C SER A 399 21.62 6.65 5.45
N ASP A 400 21.13 7.89 5.29
CA ASP A 400 21.71 9.11 5.88
C ASP A 400 21.30 9.28 7.37
N ASP A 401 20.43 8.42 7.91
CA ASP A 401 20.02 8.40 9.33
C ASP A 401 21.23 8.17 10.26
N GLU A 402 21.15 8.60 11.52
CA GLU A 402 22.16 8.39 12.55
C GLU A 402 21.87 7.18 13.46
N ASN A 403 20.60 6.75 13.53
CA ASN A 403 20.16 5.65 14.39
C ASN A 403 20.71 4.28 13.93
N GLU A 404 20.93 3.34 14.86
CA GLU A 404 21.40 2.00 14.51
C GLU A 404 20.35 1.18 13.75
N ILE A 405 19.09 1.34 14.16
CA ILE A 405 17.93 0.90 13.38
C ILE A 405 17.50 2.07 12.49
N PRO A 406 17.56 1.91 11.15
CA PRO A 406 17.25 3.00 10.23
C PRO A 406 15.76 3.37 10.32
N HIS A 407 15.45 4.66 10.33
CA HIS A 407 14.09 5.13 10.14
C HIS A 407 13.65 4.80 8.71
N ILE A 408 12.58 4.01 8.58
CA ILE A 408 11.94 3.67 7.29
C ILE A 408 10.48 4.15 7.27
N PRO A 409 9.89 4.33 6.07
CA PRO A 409 8.49 4.74 5.95
C PRO A 409 7.53 3.76 6.64
N PHE A 410 6.34 4.24 7.02
CA PHE A 410 5.42 3.47 7.85
C PHE A 410 4.99 2.14 7.21
N PHE A 411 4.61 2.11 5.93
CA PHE A 411 4.21 0.85 5.30
C PHE A 411 5.40 -0.10 5.07
N ALA A 412 6.62 0.43 4.95
CA ALA A 412 7.83 -0.37 4.95
C ALA A 412 8.01 -1.07 6.29
N LYS A 413 7.71 -0.41 7.42
CA LYS A 413 7.72 -1.06 8.75
C LYS A 413 6.70 -2.17 8.84
N ILE A 414 5.47 -1.97 8.35
CA ILE A 414 4.45 -3.03 8.33
C ILE A 414 4.95 -4.24 7.54
N ALA A 415 5.45 -4.00 6.32
CA ALA A 415 5.96 -5.07 5.46
C ALA A 415 7.18 -5.78 6.08
N PHE A 416 8.08 -5.01 6.70
CA PHE A 416 9.20 -5.56 7.45
C PHE A 416 8.72 -6.43 8.60
N MET A 417 7.76 -5.98 9.41
CA MET A 417 7.26 -6.77 10.56
C MET A 417 6.55 -8.05 10.11
N HIS A 418 5.82 -8.01 9.00
CA HIS A 418 5.25 -9.21 8.39
C HIS A 418 6.35 -10.18 7.91
N ALA A 419 7.36 -9.68 7.21
CA ALA A 419 8.51 -10.47 6.76
C ALA A 419 9.29 -11.06 7.93
N TYR A 420 9.57 -10.25 8.96
CA TYR A 420 10.25 -10.62 10.19
C TYR A 420 9.52 -11.78 10.89
N LYS A 421 8.21 -11.62 11.17
CA LYS A 421 7.39 -12.68 11.79
C LYS A 421 7.38 -13.95 10.92
N THR A 422 7.27 -13.80 9.60
CA THR A 422 7.30 -14.93 8.66
C THR A 422 8.64 -15.68 8.71
N LEU A 423 9.76 -14.96 8.70
CA LEU A 423 11.10 -15.55 8.79
C LEU A 423 11.31 -16.25 10.14
N LEU A 424 10.87 -15.66 11.25
CA LEU A 424 10.93 -16.33 12.56
C LEU A 424 10.15 -17.66 12.57
N THR A 425 8.99 -17.75 11.90
CA THR A 425 8.27 -19.03 11.79
C THR A 425 9.03 -20.10 10.99
N MET A 426 10.00 -19.70 10.17
CA MET A 426 10.92 -20.60 9.46
C MET A 426 12.15 -20.98 10.29
N SER A 427 12.17 -20.62 11.58
CA SER A 427 13.28 -20.88 12.51
C SER A 427 14.61 -20.32 12.00
N VAL A 428 14.58 -19.07 11.55
CA VAL A 428 15.79 -18.29 11.23
C VAL A 428 15.81 -17.02 12.07
N ASP A 429 17.01 -16.61 12.47
CA ASP A 429 17.20 -15.33 13.15
C ASP A 429 17.14 -14.20 12.13
N VAL A 430 16.57 -13.07 12.53
CA VAL A 430 16.49 -11.88 11.67
C VAL A 430 17.05 -10.69 12.42
N LYS A 431 17.99 -10.00 11.78
CA LYS A 431 18.62 -8.80 12.31
C LYS A 431 18.56 -7.67 11.30
N ILE A 432 18.62 -6.44 11.80
CA ILE A 432 18.66 -5.23 10.98
C ILE A 432 19.97 -4.48 11.19
N LYS A 433 20.43 -3.77 10.16
CA LYS A 433 21.60 -2.89 10.26
C LYS A 433 21.42 -1.64 9.40
N ARG A 434 21.68 -0.47 9.97
CA ARG A 434 21.97 0.70 9.17
C ARG A 434 23.39 0.61 8.59
N VAL A 435 23.50 0.85 7.29
CA VAL A 435 24.77 1.18 6.62
C VAL A 435 24.83 2.69 6.45
N LYS A 436 25.82 3.33 7.08
CA LYS A 436 25.97 4.79 7.02
C LYS A 436 26.34 5.21 5.60
N ASN A 437 25.57 6.15 5.05
CA ASN A 437 25.91 6.79 3.78
C ASN A 437 26.73 8.06 4.02
N VAL A 438 27.94 8.12 3.47
CA VAL A 438 28.87 9.23 3.57
C VAL A 438 28.91 9.91 2.22
N ARG A 439 28.20 11.02 2.07
CA ARG A 439 28.31 11.86 0.87
C ARG A 439 29.69 12.50 0.87
N ILE A 440 30.53 12.14 -0.10
CA ILE A 440 31.75 12.91 -0.36
C ILE A 440 31.28 14.23 -0.97
N GLU A 441 31.45 15.34 -0.25
CA GLU A 441 31.30 16.66 -0.86
C GLU A 441 32.31 16.76 -2.01
N SER A 442 31.78 16.76 -3.23
CA SER A 442 32.55 17.13 -4.42
C SER A 442 32.93 18.60 -4.27
N ASN A 443 34.10 18.88 -3.71
CA ASN A 443 34.74 20.18 -3.82
C ASN A 443 35.08 20.43 -5.30
N VAL A 444 34.17 21.05 -6.04
CA VAL A 444 34.48 21.87 -7.23
C VAL A 444 33.53 23.05 -7.33
#